data_AF-A0A7C7P466-F1
#
_entry.id   AF-A0A7C7P466-F1
#
_cell.length_a   1.000
_cell.length_b   1.000
_cell.length_c   1.000
_cell.angle_alpha   90.00
_cell.angle_beta   90.00
_cell.angle_gamma   90.00
#
_symmetry.space_group_name_H-M   'P 1'
#
loop_
_entity.id
_entity.type
_entity.pdbx_description
1 polymer ?
#
loop_
_entity_poly.entity_id
_entity_poly.type
_entity_poly.pdbx_seq_one_letter_code
_entity_poly.pdbx_strand_id
1 'polypeptide(L)'
;MDPTTHIQARPEAMGDVPGICELPLTRAVVQYRELHEMDAPGGRIEDIGLALVVEGRHAGSAEVIDLGSGRMKVLDLSTELVVLDWVYEPTLAHVSELITETAKTQQDEPLRSYVYKLGLRVLERVGFGPLTRPTLLRIGYRDICR
;
A
#
# COMPACT_ATOMS: atom_id res chain seq x y z
N MET A 1 -1.34 0.82 35.39
CA MET A 1 -0.38 1.95 35.41
C MET A 1 0.43 1.82 34.15
N ASP A 2 0.36 2.81 33.27
CA ASP A 2 1.25 2.98 32.12
C ASP A 2 1.57 4.49 32.09
N PRO A 3 2.76 4.96 31.68
CA PRO A 3 3.11 4.89 30.25
C PRO A 3 4.63 4.87 29.92
N THR A 4 5.04 4.31 28.79
CA THR A 4 6.15 4.86 27.97
C THR A 4 6.03 4.38 26.53
N THR A 5 4.97 4.78 25.84
CA THR A 5 4.97 4.82 24.37
C THR A 5 5.63 6.15 24.00
N HIS A 6 6.82 6.10 23.41
CA HIS A 6 7.51 7.28 22.91
C HIS A 6 6.67 7.92 21.79
N ILE A 7 5.91 8.95 22.15
CA ILE A 7 5.24 9.85 21.21
C ILE A 7 6.34 10.72 20.60
N GLN A 8 6.81 10.39 19.40
CA GLN A 8 7.66 11.29 18.63
C GLN A 8 6.81 12.48 18.18
N ALA A 9 7.25 13.69 18.55
CA ALA A 9 6.55 14.93 18.28
C ALA A 9 6.57 15.29 16.79
N ARG A 10 5.44 15.84 16.34
CA ARG A 10 5.17 16.42 15.02
C ARG A 10 6.32 17.37 14.60
N PRO A 11 6.76 17.38 13.33
CA PRO A 11 7.62 18.46 12.83
C PRO A 11 6.87 19.80 12.99
N GLU A 12 7.48 20.75 13.71
CA GLU A 12 6.86 22.05 14.06
C GLU A 12 6.40 22.86 12.83
N ALA A 13 6.95 22.55 11.64
CA ALA A 13 6.62 23.21 10.38
C ALA A 13 5.21 22.92 9.83
N MET A 14 4.43 22.02 10.44
CA MET A 14 3.10 21.60 9.95
C MET A 14 1.96 21.83 10.96
N GLY A 15 2.19 22.65 11.99
CA GLY A 15 1.22 22.92 13.07
C GLY A 15 0.08 23.88 12.71
N ASP A 16 0.32 24.85 11.82
CA ASP A 16 -0.50 26.07 11.74
C ASP A 16 -1.23 26.29 10.40
N VAL A 17 -1.60 25.22 9.67
CA VAL A 17 -2.40 25.36 8.43
C VAL A 17 -3.84 24.91 8.68
N PRO A 18 -4.81 25.84 8.84
CA PRO A 18 -6.22 25.48 8.98
C PRO A 18 -6.76 24.95 7.66
N GLY A 19 -7.39 23.76 7.67
CA GLY A 19 -8.08 23.21 6.49
C GLY A 19 -7.44 21.97 5.86
N ILE A 20 -6.34 21.43 6.42
CA ILE A 20 -5.83 20.13 6.00
C ILE A 20 -6.73 19.06 6.63
N CYS A 21 -7.69 18.55 5.86
CA CYS A 21 -8.28 17.25 6.16
C CYS A 21 -7.16 16.22 6.04
N GLU A 22 -6.46 15.91 7.14
CA GLU A 22 -5.60 14.74 7.26
C GLU A 22 -6.52 13.50 7.20
N LEU A 23 -7.05 13.19 6.01
CA LEU A 23 -7.77 11.95 5.81
C LEU A 23 -6.71 10.85 5.83
N PRO A 24 -6.70 9.96 6.84
CA PRO A 24 -5.71 8.91 6.90
C PRO A 24 -5.85 8.05 5.65
N LEU A 25 -4.76 7.88 4.92
CA LEU A 25 -4.73 7.03 3.73
C LEU A 25 -4.83 5.55 4.08
N THR A 26 -4.87 5.20 5.36
CA THR A 26 -5.19 3.85 5.84
C THR A 26 -6.43 3.31 5.11
N ARG A 27 -6.30 2.12 4.50
CA ARG A 27 -7.29 1.46 3.61
C ARG A 27 -7.33 1.95 2.16
N ALA A 28 -6.62 3.01 1.79
CA ALA A 28 -6.54 3.43 0.41
C ALA A 28 -5.77 2.41 -0.41
N VAL A 29 -6.29 2.09 -1.59
CA VAL A 29 -5.56 1.36 -2.63
C VAL A 29 -4.96 2.38 -3.57
N VAL A 30 -3.64 2.43 -3.61
CA VAL A 30 -2.87 3.46 -4.29
C VAL A 30 -2.03 2.88 -5.40
N GLN A 31 -1.91 3.62 -6.50
CA GLN A 31 -0.86 3.34 -7.46
C GLN A 31 0.43 3.97 -7.00
N TYR A 32 1.52 3.24 -7.17
CA TYR A 32 2.83 3.76 -6.89
C TYR A 32 3.81 3.48 -8.02
N ARG A 33 4.88 4.28 -8.05
CA ARG A 33 5.96 4.23 -9.03
C ARG A 33 7.28 4.14 -8.28
N GLU A 34 8.37 3.92 -9.01
CA GLU A 34 9.73 3.86 -8.45
C GLU A 34 10.07 5.09 -7.59
N LEU A 35 9.58 6.27 -7.97
CA LEU A 35 9.76 7.52 -7.22
C LEU A 35 9.16 7.48 -5.80
N HIS A 36 8.20 6.61 -5.55
CA HIS A 36 7.58 6.43 -4.24
C HIS A 36 8.32 5.38 -3.40
N GLU A 37 9.16 4.52 -3.98
CA GLU A 37 9.80 3.43 -3.26
C GLU A 37 11.01 3.95 -2.46
N MET A 38 10.98 3.80 -1.13
CA MET A 38 12.10 4.24 -0.28
C MET A 38 13.21 3.18 -0.14
N ASP A 39 12.85 1.88 -0.22
CA ASP A 39 13.76 0.79 0.15
C ASP A 39 14.54 0.16 -1.02
N ALA A 40 13.94 0.07 -2.21
CA ALA A 40 14.51 -0.63 -3.37
C ALA A 40 14.03 0.00 -4.70
N PRO A 41 14.77 0.96 -5.28
CA PRO A 41 14.36 1.62 -6.51
C PRO A 41 14.36 0.62 -7.69
N GLY A 42 13.24 0.55 -8.40
CA GLY A 42 13.07 -0.29 -9.59
C GLY A 42 12.08 -1.44 -9.43
N GLY A 43 11.52 -1.62 -8.23
CA GLY A 43 10.57 -2.68 -7.91
C GLY A 43 11.07 -4.09 -8.21
N ARG A 44 10.20 -5.07 -8.02
CA ARG A 44 10.42 -6.46 -8.42
C ARG A 44 9.48 -6.82 -9.54
N ILE A 45 9.81 -7.86 -10.31
CA ILE A 45 8.93 -8.32 -11.39
C ILE A 45 7.57 -8.78 -10.85
N GLU A 46 7.51 -9.23 -9.60
CA GLU A 46 6.26 -9.60 -8.96
C GLU A 46 5.36 -8.41 -8.60
N ASP A 47 5.94 -7.22 -8.46
CA ASP A 47 5.25 -6.01 -8.07
C ASP A 47 4.45 -5.45 -9.24
N ILE A 48 3.21 -5.07 -8.98
CA ILE A 48 2.30 -4.59 -10.03
C ILE A 48 2.13 -3.06 -10.02
N GLY A 49 2.79 -2.37 -9.08
CA GLY A 49 2.68 -0.92 -8.89
C GLY A 49 1.33 -0.50 -8.28
N LEU A 50 0.69 -1.41 -7.53
CA LEU A 50 -0.56 -1.20 -6.83
C LEU A 50 -0.39 -1.68 -5.39
N ALA A 51 -0.71 -0.84 -4.40
CA ALA A 51 -0.52 -1.18 -3.00
C ALA A 51 -1.74 -0.80 -2.15
N LEU A 52 -1.97 -1.55 -1.07
CA LEU A 52 -2.91 -1.20 -0.03
C LEU A 52 -2.15 -0.53 1.12
N VAL A 53 -2.60 0.65 1.53
CA VAL A 53 -2.05 1.34 2.70
C VAL A 53 -2.55 0.67 3.98
N VAL A 54 -1.62 0.09 4.74
CA VAL A 54 -1.88 -0.61 6.01
C VAL A 54 -1.76 0.36 7.18
N GLU A 55 -0.76 1.23 7.14
CA GLU A 55 -0.58 2.29 8.13
C GLU A 55 -0.21 3.62 7.45
N GLY A 56 -1.20 4.51 7.35
CA GLY A 56 -1.07 5.83 6.71
C GLY A 56 -1.07 7.00 7.69
N ARG A 57 -0.48 6.84 8.89
CA ARG A 57 -0.54 7.85 9.98
C ARG A 57 0.40 9.05 9.78
N HIS A 58 1.30 9.03 8.80
CA HIS A 58 2.29 10.09 8.61
C HIS A 58 2.10 10.79 7.25
N ALA A 59 2.22 12.12 7.26
CA ALA A 59 1.91 12.99 6.12
C ALA A 59 2.93 12.93 4.96
N GLY A 60 3.97 12.08 5.06
CA GLY A 60 5.00 11.94 4.04
C GLY A 60 5.41 10.50 3.73
N SER A 61 5.02 9.52 4.55
CA SER A 61 5.33 8.13 4.28
C SER A 61 4.24 7.21 4.81
N ALA A 62 3.98 6.11 4.11
CA ALA A 62 3.02 5.11 4.55
C ALA A 62 3.57 3.69 4.41
N GLU A 63 3.21 2.84 5.37
CA GLU A 63 3.41 1.41 5.21
C GLU A 63 2.31 0.85 4.34
N VAL A 64 2.73 0.16 3.29
CA VAL A 64 1.84 -0.43 2.31
C VAL A 64 2.21 -1.88 2.07
N ILE A 65 1.23 -2.65 1.61
CA ILE A 65 1.47 -3.98 1.05
C ILE A 65 1.25 -3.94 -0.46
N ASP A 66 2.25 -4.39 -1.22
CA ASP A 66 2.10 -4.52 -2.68
C ASP A 66 1.10 -5.62 -3.01
N LEU A 67 0.11 -5.30 -3.83
CA LEU A 67 -0.97 -6.20 -4.23
C LEU A 67 -0.54 -7.19 -5.32
N GLY A 68 0.70 -7.16 -5.79
CA GLY A 68 1.29 -8.13 -6.70
C GLY A 68 2.10 -9.18 -5.95
N SER A 69 3.09 -8.73 -5.18
CA SER A 69 4.06 -9.58 -4.50
C SER A 69 3.66 -9.96 -3.07
N GLY A 70 2.74 -9.22 -2.45
CA GLY A 70 2.40 -9.36 -1.03
C GLY A 70 3.51 -8.95 -0.08
N ARG A 71 4.43 -8.09 -0.51
CA ARG A 71 5.52 -7.59 0.34
C ARG A 71 5.14 -6.25 0.97
N MET A 72 5.52 -6.08 2.23
CA MET A 72 5.48 -4.79 2.90
C MET A 72 6.53 -3.85 2.28
N LYS A 73 6.15 -2.58 2.13
CA LYS A 73 6.99 -1.50 1.63
C LYS A 73 6.68 -0.22 2.39
N VAL A 74 7.67 0.66 2.49
CA VAL A 74 7.44 2.05 2.86
C VAL A 74 7.43 2.89 1.60
N LEU A 75 6.33 3.61 1.38
CA LEU A 75 6.22 4.55 0.27
C LEU A 75 6.36 5.98 0.75
N ASP A 76 7.12 6.79 0.02
CA ASP A 76 7.09 8.25 0.10
C ASP A 76 5.83 8.76 -0.60
N LEU A 77 4.97 9.43 0.16
CA LEU A 77 3.72 10.01 -0.30
C LEU A 77 3.78 11.54 -0.42
N SER A 78 4.97 12.12 -0.33
CA SER A 78 5.18 13.57 -0.51
C SER A 78 4.99 14.02 -1.97
N THR A 79 4.93 13.08 -2.91
CA THR A 79 4.72 13.32 -4.34
C THR A 79 3.32 12.93 -4.81
N GLU A 80 3.06 13.08 -6.11
CA GLU A 80 1.75 12.81 -6.71
C GLU A 80 1.28 11.36 -6.50
N LEU A 81 0.20 11.21 -5.72
CA LEU A 81 -0.42 9.92 -5.41
C LEU A 81 -1.74 9.75 -6.15
N VAL A 82 -1.98 8.56 -6.70
CA VAL A 82 -3.27 8.19 -7.29
C VAL A 82 -3.95 7.15 -6.41
N VAL A 83 -5.07 7.53 -5.79
CA VAL A 83 -5.95 6.62 -5.05
C VAL A 83 -6.98 6.04 -6.03
N LEU A 84 -7.07 4.72 -6.12
CA LEU A 84 -7.99 4.03 -7.02
C LEU A 84 -9.25 3.51 -6.33
N ASP A 85 -9.12 3.04 -5.10
CA ASP A 85 -10.23 2.44 -4.34
C ASP A 85 -9.95 2.56 -2.85
N TRP A 86 -10.96 2.27 -2.03
CA TRP A 86 -10.85 2.16 -0.58
C TRP A 86 -11.38 0.81 -0.14
N VAL A 87 -10.56 0.04 0.57
CA VAL A 87 -11.04 -1.21 1.15
C VAL A 87 -11.89 -0.95 2.39
N TYR A 88 -12.79 -1.88 2.68
CA TYR A 88 -13.55 -1.87 3.92
C TYR A 88 -12.65 -2.25 5.10
N GLU A 89 -13.00 -1.75 6.29
CA GLU A 89 -12.30 -2.04 7.53
C GLU A 89 -12.08 -3.55 7.78
N PRO A 90 -13.06 -4.45 7.55
CA PRO A 90 -12.84 -5.88 7.74
C PRO A 90 -11.80 -6.47 6.78
N THR A 91 -11.66 -5.91 5.58
CA THR A 91 -10.64 -6.34 4.62
C THR A 91 -9.25 -5.95 5.11
N LEU A 92 -9.08 -4.72 5.62
CA LEU A 92 -7.81 -4.31 6.20
C LEU A 92 -7.47 -5.14 7.45
N ALA A 93 -8.44 -5.36 8.35
CA ALA A 93 -8.24 -6.19 9.54
C ALA A 93 -7.74 -7.60 9.19
N HIS A 94 -8.35 -8.24 8.19
CA HIS A 94 -7.93 -9.56 7.74
C HIS A 94 -6.53 -9.55 7.09
N VAL A 95 -6.19 -8.52 6.31
CA VAL A 95 -4.84 -8.36 5.77
C VAL A 95 -3.82 -8.20 6.90
N SER A 96 -4.12 -7.41 7.94
CA SER A 96 -3.26 -7.24 9.11
C SER A 96 -3.05 -8.55 9.89
N GLU A 97 -4.09 -9.38 10.01
CA GLU A 97 -3.98 -10.74 10.57
C GLU A 97 -3.02 -11.60 9.74
N LEU A 98 -3.20 -11.64 8.42
CA LEU A 98 -2.34 -12.41 7.51
C LEU A 98 -0.88 -11.91 7.53
N ILE A 99 -0.65 -10.60 7.63
CA ILE A 99 0.69 -10.02 7.81
C ILE A 99 1.31 -10.54 9.10
N THR A 100 0.55 -10.51 10.20
CA THR A 100 1.01 -10.97 11.52
C THR A 100 1.31 -12.47 11.52
N GLU A 101 0.48 -13.28 10.86
CA GLU A 101 0.70 -14.73 10.71
C GLU A 101 1.93 -15.03 9.85
N THR A 102 2.09 -14.33 8.72
CA THR A 102 3.25 -14.46 7.83
C THR A 102 4.55 -14.13 8.57
N ALA A 103 4.55 -13.09 9.41
CA ALA A 103 5.70 -12.72 10.23
C ALA A 103 6.07 -13.82 11.26
N LYS A 104 5.09 -14.59 11.75
CA LYS A 104 5.30 -15.69 12.71
C LYS A 104 5.75 -16.98 12.05
N THR A 105 5.12 -17.36 10.93
CA THR A 105 5.30 -18.68 10.30
C THR A 105 6.34 -18.66 9.18
N GLN A 106 6.72 -17.48 8.69
CA GLN A 106 7.50 -17.27 7.47
C GLN A 106 6.86 -17.87 6.21
N GLN A 107 5.57 -18.21 6.26
CA GLN A 107 4.79 -18.67 5.11
C GLN A 107 4.04 -17.49 4.51
N ASP A 108 4.49 -17.04 3.34
CA ASP A 108 3.98 -15.86 2.65
C ASP A 108 2.82 -16.13 1.68
N GLU A 109 2.64 -17.39 1.26
CA GLU A 109 1.66 -17.76 0.23
C GLU A 109 0.20 -17.38 0.55
N PRO A 110 -0.33 -17.56 1.77
CA PRO A 110 -1.70 -17.14 2.08
C PRO A 110 -1.91 -15.63 1.91
N LEU A 111 -0.98 -14.82 2.42
CA LEU A 111 -1.00 -13.37 2.30
C LEU A 111 -0.89 -12.95 0.84
N ARG A 112 0.11 -13.47 0.12
CA ARG A 112 0.37 -13.18 -1.29
C ARG A 112 -0.82 -13.52 -2.17
N SER A 113 -1.43 -14.69 -1.98
CA SER A 113 -2.62 -15.11 -2.74
C SER A 113 -3.83 -14.20 -2.47
N TYR A 114 -4.04 -13.81 -1.21
CA TYR A 114 -5.15 -12.96 -0.82
C TYR A 114 -5.02 -11.55 -1.40
N VAL A 115 -3.87 -10.89 -1.21
CA VAL A 115 -3.66 -9.51 -1.67
C VAL A 115 -3.61 -9.41 -3.19
N TYR A 116 -3.13 -10.45 -3.88
CA TYR A 116 -3.22 -10.52 -5.34
C TYR A 116 -4.66 -10.57 -5.84
N LYS A 117 -5.50 -11.42 -5.25
CA LYS A 117 -6.93 -11.45 -5.56
C LYS A 117 -7.63 -10.13 -5.23
N LEU A 118 -7.22 -9.46 -4.14
CA LEU A 118 -7.72 -8.14 -3.79
C LEU A 118 -7.36 -7.11 -4.87
N GLY A 119 -6.10 -7.08 -5.33
CA GLY A 119 -5.66 -6.21 -6.42
C GLY A 119 -6.45 -6.42 -7.71
N LEU A 120 -6.69 -7.67 -8.10
CA LEU A 120 -7.53 -7.98 -9.26
C LEU A 120 -8.97 -7.48 -9.11
N ARG A 121 -9.59 -7.67 -7.95
CA ARG A 121 -10.95 -7.16 -7.68
C ARG A 121 -11.04 -5.64 -7.72
N VAL A 122 -10.00 -4.95 -7.26
CA VAL A 122 -9.91 -3.49 -7.38
C VAL A 122 -9.85 -3.09 -8.85
N LEU A 123 -8.99 -3.73 -9.65
CA LEU A 123 -8.89 -3.45 -11.08
C LEU A 123 -10.18 -3.77 -11.84
N GLU A 124 -10.88 -4.84 -11.47
CA GLU A 124 -12.21 -5.18 -12.02
C GLU A 124 -13.25 -4.09 -11.72
N ARG A 125 -13.25 -3.54 -10.50
CA ARG A 125 -14.18 -2.48 -10.08
C ARG A 125 -13.88 -1.15 -10.77
N VAL A 126 -12.61 -0.78 -10.85
CA VAL A 126 -12.17 0.49 -11.46
C VAL A 126 -12.26 0.42 -12.99
N GLY A 127 -12.10 -0.76 -13.57
CA GLY A 127 -12.15 -1.00 -15.01
C GLY A 127 -10.87 -0.62 -15.74
N PHE A 128 -10.86 -0.84 -17.06
CA PHE A 128 -9.73 -0.49 -17.93
C PHE A 128 -9.76 1.00 -18.29
N GLY A 129 -8.69 1.72 -18.00
CA GLY A 129 -8.56 3.13 -18.34
C GLY A 129 -7.13 3.65 -18.23
N PRO A 130 -6.91 4.96 -18.46
CA PRO A 130 -5.58 5.57 -18.40
C PRO A 130 -4.84 5.33 -17.08
N LEU A 131 -5.58 5.24 -15.97
CA LEU A 131 -5.02 4.97 -14.65
C LEU A 131 -4.65 3.48 -14.49
N THR A 132 -5.50 2.53 -14.87
CA THR A 132 -5.26 1.09 -14.62
C THR A 132 -4.44 0.39 -15.70
N ARG A 133 -4.35 0.96 -16.91
CA ARG A 133 -3.63 0.39 -18.04
C ARG A 133 -2.16 0.05 -17.72
N PRO A 134 -1.36 0.91 -17.07
CA PRO A 134 0.03 0.57 -16.71
C PRO A 134 0.11 -0.66 -15.79
N THR A 135 -0.78 -0.76 -14.80
CA THR A 135 -0.83 -1.91 -13.88
C THR A 135 -1.20 -3.21 -14.60
N LEU A 136 -2.20 -3.17 -15.47
CA LEU A 136 -2.62 -4.34 -16.25
C LEU A 136 -1.52 -4.82 -17.21
N LEU A 137 -0.79 -3.90 -17.84
CA LEU A 137 0.37 -4.25 -18.67
C LEU A 137 1.50 -4.87 -17.85
N ARG A 138 1.76 -4.38 -16.63
CA ARG A 138 2.75 -4.97 -15.71
C ARG A 138 2.37 -6.40 -15.32
N ILE A 139 1.10 -6.66 -15.00
CA ILE A 139 0.60 -8.01 -14.70
C ILE A 139 0.86 -8.93 -15.91
N GLY A 140 0.46 -8.50 -17.12
CA GLY A 140 0.68 -9.29 -18.33
C GLY A 140 2.15 -9.59 -18.60
N TYR A 141 3.05 -8.60 -18.44
CA TYR A 141 4.48 -8.79 -18.64
C TYR A 141 5.08 -9.75 -17.60
N ARG A 142 4.70 -9.60 -16.32
CA ARG A 142 5.11 -10.51 -15.24
C ARG A 142 4.72 -11.95 -15.55
N ASP A 143 3.49 -12.16 -16.00
CA ASP A 143 2.98 -13.51 -16.27
C ASP A 143 3.65 -14.15 -17.49
N ILE A 144 4.18 -13.36 -18.45
CA ILE A 144 4.99 -13.85 -19.58
C ILE A 144 6.41 -14.24 -19.16
N CYS A 145 6.98 -13.56 -18.15
CA CYS A 145 8.36 -13.76 -17.72
C CYS A 145 8.55 -14.89 -16.70
N ARG A 146 7.46 -15.57 -16.30
CA ARG A 146 7.48 -16.75 -15.42
C ARG A 146 7.50 -18.03 -16.22
#